data_AF-A0A533YYN1-F1
#
_entry.id   AF-A0A533YYN1-F1
#
_cell.length_a   1.000
_cell.length_b   1.000
_cell.length_c   1.000
_cell.angle_alpha   90.00
_cell.angle_beta   90.00
_cell.angle_gamma   90.00
#
_symmetry.space_group_name_H-M   'P 1'
#
loop_
_entity.id
_entity.type
_entity.pdbx_description
1 polymer ?
#
loop_
_entity_poly.entity_id
_entity_poly.type
_entity_poly.pdbx_seq_one_letter_code
_entity_poly.pdbx_strand_id
1 'polypeptide(L)'
;MTIQRTSYDAVIIGAGPAGATAALLLAKAGWSVAVIERVRYPRRKVCGEFLSATNMPQLRELGILRAVLDLAGPEVRTVGVFAGDCILTADMPRAADGAEGWGRALGREHLDTLLLDRAR
;
A
#
# COMPACT_ATOMS: atom_id res chain seq x y z
N MET A 1 14.02 -33.89 17.99
CA MET A 1 13.52 -32.67 17.31
C MET A 1 13.25 -33.07 15.86
N THR A 2 11.99 -33.25 15.48
CA THR A 2 11.62 -33.74 14.15
C THR A 2 11.36 -32.54 13.24
N ILE A 3 12.07 -32.42 12.13
CA ILE A 3 11.87 -31.34 11.15
C ILE A 3 10.66 -31.72 10.28
N GLN A 4 9.57 -30.94 10.34
CA GLN A 4 8.46 -31.08 9.40
C GLN A 4 8.77 -30.34 8.11
N ARG A 5 8.60 -31.02 6.95
CA ARG A 5 8.62 -30.37 5.63
C ARG A 5 7.22 -29.89 5.29
N THR A 6 7.09 -28.61 5.01
CA THR A 6 5.92 -28.00 4.38
C THR A 6 6.30 -27.56 2.96
N SER A 7 5.39 -27.70 2.01
CA SER A 7 5.57 -27.23 0.63
C SER A 7 4.63 -26.06 0.34
N TYR A 8 5.16 -25.03 -0.30
CA TYR A 8 4.43 -23.87 -0.82
C TYR A 8 4.85 -23.65 -2.27
N ASP A 9 3.95 -23.14 -3.10
CA ASP A 9 4.25 -22.77 -4.49
C ASP A 9 5.11 -21.49 -4.54
N ALA A 10 4.96 -20.61 -3.54
CA ALA A 10 5.79 -19.43 -3.37
C ALA A 10 6.06 -19.11 -1.90
N VAL A 11 7.25 -18.57 -1.63
CA VAL A 11 7.63 -18.01 -0.32
C VAL A 11 8.03 -16.56 -0.50
N ILE A 12 7.33 -15.66 0.18
CA ILE A 12 7.56 -14.21 0.15
C ILE A 12 8.25 -13.79 1.44
N ILE A 13 9.40 -13.13 1.31
CA ILE A 13 10.15 -12.60 2.44
C ILE A 13 9.85 -11.10 2.59
N GLY A 14 9.08 -10.76 3.61
CA GLY A 14 8.61 -9.41 3.95
C GLY A 14 7.14 -9.20 3.64
N ALA A 15 6.37 -8.71 4.62
CA ALA A 15 4.94 -8.43 4.51
C ALA A 15 4.62 -6.93 4.31
N GLY A 16 5.58 -6.16 3.77
CA GLY A 16 5.31 -4.77 3.37
C GLY A 16 4.34 -4.69 2.18
N PRO A 17 4.04 -3.48 1.67
CA PRO A 17 3.05 -3.29 0.61
C PRO A 17 3.26 -4.19 -0.61
N ALA A 18 4.51 -4.28 -1.09
CA ALA A 18 4.85 -5.15 -2.21
C ALA A 18 4.63 -6.64 -1.90
N GLY A 19 5.10 -7.11 -0.74
CA GLY A 19 5.01 -8.52 -0.35
C GLY A 19 3.57 -8.97 -0.05
N ALA A 20 2.81 -8.15 0.68
CA ALA A 20 1.39 -8.42 0.95
C ALA A 20 0.55 -8.38 -0.33
N THR A 21 0.82 -7.44 -1.23
CA THR A 21 0.15 -7.38 -2.55
C THR A 21 0.50 -8.61 -3.39
N ALA A 22 1.77 -9.00 -3.47
CA ALA A 22 2.18 -10.20 -4.20
C ALA A 22 1.55 -11.47 -3.62
N ALA A 23 1.53 -11.61 -2.30
CA ALA A 23 0.89 -12.73 -1.61
C ALA A 23 -0.59 -12.82 -1.95
N LEU A 24 -1.30 -11.70 -1.87
CA LEU A 24 -2.71 -11.61 -2.21
C LEU A 24 -2.99 -11.98 -3.67
N LEU A 25 -2.20 -11.47 -4.61
CA LEU A 25 -2.39 -11.75 -6.03
C LEU A 25 -2.11 -13.23 -6.36
N LEU A 26 -1.05 -13.81 -5.81
CA LEU A 26 -0.74 -15.23 -5.99
C LEU A 26 -1.80 -16.14 -5.35
N ALA A 27 -2.25 -15.81 -4.14
CA ALA A 27 -3.32 -16.55 -3.46
C ALA A 27 -4.63 -16.47 -4.26
N LYS A 28 -4.99 -15.31 -4.81
CA LYS A 28 -6.14 -15.16 -5.73
C LYS A 28 -6.00 -16.00 -6.99
N ALA A 29 -4.78 -16.24 -7.47
CA ALA A 29 -4.49 -17.12 -8.59
C ALA A 29 -4.49 -18.62 -8.21
N GLY A 30 -4.78 -18.97 -6.96
CA GLY A 30 -4.88 -20.35 -6.48
C GLY A 30 -3.59 -20.97 -5.96
N TRP A 31 -2.54 -20.18 -5.76
CA TRP A 31 -1.24 -20.67 -5.28
C TRP A 31 -1.22 -20.79 -3.75
N SER A 32 -0.54 -21.81 -3.24
CA SER A 32 -0.18 -21.94 -1.83
C SER A 32 1.02 -21.05 -1.54
N VAL A 33 0.84 -19.98 -0.76
CA VAL A 33 1.86 -18.97 -0.51
C VAL A 33 2.20 -18.88 0.97
N ALA A 34 3.49 -18.91 1.31
CA ALA A 34 3.98 -18.54 2.63
C ALA A 34 4.51 -17.11 2.62
N VAL A 35 4.18 -16.34 3.67
CA VAL A 35 4.75 -15.01 3.89
C VAL A 35 5.52 -15.02 5.20
N ILE A 36 6.78 -14.60 5.16
CA ILE A 36 7.65 -14.50 6.34
C ILE A 36 7.90 -13.03 6.62
N GLU A 37 7.56 -12.58 7.82
CA GLU A 37 7.79 -11.22 8.26
C GLU A 37 8.40 -11.21 9.65
N ARG A 38 9.38 -10.31 9.86
CA ARG A 38 10.12 -10.18 11.12
C ARG A 38 9.36 -9.35 12.16
N VAL A 39 8.57 -8.38 11.71
CA VAL A 39 7.90 -7.39 12.56
C VAL A 39 6.43 -7.75 12.76
N ARG A 40 5.93 -7.61 14.00
CA ARG A 40 4.50 -7.77 14.30
C ARG A 40 3.71 -6.53 13.88
N TYR A 41 2.47 -6.74 13.45
CA TYR A 41 1.57 -5.69 12.96
C TYR A 41 0.56 -5.32 14.06
N PRO A 42 0.03 -4.08 14.07
CA PRO A 42 0.38 -2.97 13.17
C PRO A 42 1.80 -2.43 13.46
N ARG A 43 2.46 -1.91 12.42
CA ARG A 43 3.83 -1.37 12.52
C ARG A 43 3.89 0.08 12.04
N ARG A 44 4.61 0.93 12.76
CA ARG A 44 4.89 2.31 12.30
C ARG A 44 6.07 2.34 11.32
N LYS A 45 5.94 3.12 10.25
CA LYS A 45 7.01 3.43 9.28
C LYS A 45 6.82 4.85 8.77
N VAL A 46 7.87 5.68 8.90
CA VAL A 46 7.83 7.11 8.54
C VAL A 46 7.91 7.40 7.04
N CYS A 47 8.24 6.40 6.21
CA CYS A 47 8.41 6.57 4.77
C CYS A 47 7.27 5.91 3.98
N GLY A 48 6.87 6.57 2.89
CA GLY A 48 5.85 6.05 1.96
C GLY A 48 4.41 6.28 2.41
N GLU A 49 4.15 7.39 3.10
CA GLU A 49 2.80 7.75 3.55
C GLU A 49 2.00 8.53 2.50
N PHE A 50 2.57 8.86 1.35
CA PHE A 50 1.83 9.45 0.24
C PHE A 50 1.46 8.39 -0.80
N LEU A 51 0.16 8.25 -1.04
CA LEU A 51 -0.40 7.40 -2.10
C LEU A 51 -0.74 8.26 -3.31
N SER A 52 -0.16 7.94 -4.47
CA SER A 52 -0.51 8.61 -5.72
C SER A 52 -1.94 8.22 -6.15
N ALA A 53 -2.63 9.15 -6.81
CA ALA A 53 -3.90 8.86 -7.47
C ALA A 53 -3.79 7.68 -8.46
N THR A 54 -2.61 7.52 -9.08
CA THR A 54 -2.32 6.41 -10.00
C THR A 54 -2.26 5.03 -9.35
N ASN A 55 -2.32 4.95 -8.00
CA ASN A 55 -2.44 3.69 -7.25
C ASN A 55 -3.90 3.29 -6.97
N MET A 56 -4.85 4.21 -7.11
CA MET A 56 -6.25 4.01 -6.71
C MET A 56 -6.94 2.87 -7.48
N PRO A 57 -6.73 2.71 -8.81
CA PRO A 57 -7.26 1.56 -9.54
C PRO A 57 -6.80 0.21 -8.97
N GLN A 58 -5.52 0.09 -8.61
CA GLN A 58 -4.94 -1.13 -8.05
C GLN A 58 -5.52 -1.41 -6.66
N LEU A 59 -5.64 -0.38 -5.81
CA LEU A 59 -6.27 -0.53 -4.48
C LEU A 59 -7.74 -0.97 -4.59
N ARG A 60 -8.44 -0.57 -5.66
CA ARG A 60 -9.81 -1.01 -5.96
C ARG A 60 -9.85 -2.49 -6.30
N GLU A 61 -8.96 -2.94 -7.18
CA GLU A 61 -8.84 -4.35 -7.57
C GLU A 61 -8.45 -5.26 -6.39
N LEU A 62 -7.61 -4.75 -5.49
CA LEU A 62 -7.28 -5.43 -4.24
C LEU A 62 -8.45 -5.44 -3.23
N GLY A 63 -9.47 -4.60 -3.45
CA GLY A 63 -10.68 -4.54 -2.62
C GLY A 63 -10.50 -3.75 -1.32
N ILE A 64 -9.45 -2.93 -1.23
CA ILE A 64 -9.12 -2.15 -0.02
C ILE A 64 -9.30 -0.64 -0.20
N LEU A 65 -9.63 -0.18 -1.41
CA LEU A 65 -9.75 1.25 -1.72
C LEU A 65 -10.68 2.00 -0.77
N ARG A 66 -11.85 1.43 -0.45
CA ARG A 66 -12.81 2.10 0.45
C ARG A 66 -12.21 2.35 1.84
N ALA A 67 -11.63 1.32 2.44
CA ALA A 67 -10.98 1.43 3.74
C ALA A 67 -9.79 2.39 3.72
N VAL A 68 -9.03 2.42 2.62
CA VAL A 68 -7.95 3.41 2.41
C VAL A 68 -8.51 4.82 2.41
N LEU A 69 -9.58 5.09 1.65
CA LEU A 69 -10.18 6.43 1.55
C LEU A 69 -10.80 6.90 2.88
N ASP A 70 -11.37 5.99 3.66
CA ASP A 70 -11.96 6.31 4.97
C ASP A 70 -10.89 6.67 6.03
N LEU A 71 -9.66 6.16 5.89
CA LEU A 71 -8.54 6.41 6.82
C LEU A 71 -7.57 7.49 6.32
N ALA A 72 -7.53 7.74 5.02
CA ALA A 72 -6.59 8.67 4.42
C ALA A 72 -6.98 10.13 4.66
N GLY A 73 -5.97 10.99 4.64
CA GLY A 73 -6.15 12.44 4.67
C GLY A 73 -6.86 12.99 3.43
N PRO A 74 -7.00 14.33 3.36
CA PRO A 74 -7.61 15.00 2.22
C PRO A 74 -6.77 14.81 0.95
N GLU A 75 -7.37 15.14 -0.19
CA GLU A 75 -6.69 15.16 -1.48
C GLU A 75 -5.56 16.19 -1.50
N VAL A 76 -4.40 15.77 -1.98
CA VAL A 76 -3.27 16.67 -2.24
C VAL A 76 -3.45 17.29 -3.62
N ARG A 77 -3.89 18.54 -3.64
CA ARG A 77 -4.21 19.29 -4.87
C ARG A 77 -3.16 20.31 -5.27
N THR A 78 -2.16 20.57 -4.43
CA THR A 78 -1.13 21.58 -4.66
C THR A 78 0.21 21.03 -4.24
N VAL A 79 1.25 21.30 -5.04
CA VAL A 79 2.65 21.04 -4.70
C VAL A 79 3.36 22.37 -4.50
N GLY A 80 4.25 22.42 -3.51
CA GLY A 80 5.08 23.59 -3.23
C GLY A 80 6.55 23.21 -3.18
N VAL A 81 7.40 24.04 -3.78
CA VAL A 81 8.87 23.99 -3.65
C VAL A 81 9.32 25.25 -2.91
N PHE A 82 10.02 25.07 -1.81
CA PHE A 82 10.42 26.13 -0.90
C PHE A 82 11.96 26.24 -0.90
N ALA A 83 12.49 27.43 -1.18
CA ALA A 83 13.92 27.71 -1.25
C ALA A 83 14.24 29.10 -0.69
N GLY A 84 14.68 29.15 0.58
CA GLY A 84 14.83 30.42 1.30
C GLY A 84 13.50 31.14 1.41
N ASP A 85 13.45 32.40 0.95
CA ASP A 85 12.23 33.22 0.91
C ASP A 85 11.40 32.99 -0.37
N CYS A 86 11.86 32.13 -1.28
CA CYS A 86 11.14 31.80 -2.50
C CYS A 86 10.22 30.59 -2.28
N ILE A 87 8.96 30.74 -2.67
CA ILE A 87 7.97 29.67 -2.66
C ILE A 87 7.36 29.58 -4.06
N LEU A 88 7.51 28.42 -4.69
CA LEU A 88 6.87 28.10 -5.96
C LEU A 88 5.75 27.09 -5.70
N THR A 89 4.51 27.46 -6.00
CA THR A 89 3.37 26.55 -5.92
C THR A 89 2.82 26.24 -7.30
N ALA A 90 2.36 25.00 -7.50
CA ALA A 90 1.64 24.59 -8.69
C ALA A 90 0.49 23.65 -8.31
N ASP A 91 -0.55 23.63 -9.15
CA ASP A 91 -1.61 22.64 -9.02
C ASP A 91 -1.06 21.24 -9.30
N MET A 92 -1.47 20.27 -8.48
CA MET A 92 -1.15 18.87 -8.69
C MET A 92 -1.97 18.38 -9.90
N PRO A 93 -1.33 17.81 -10.94
CA PRO A 93 -2.05 17.29 -12.08
C PRO A 93 -3.03 16.20 -11.64
N ARG A 94 -4.27 16.31 -12.11
CA ARG A 94 -5.28 15.27 -11.91
C ARG A 94 -4.84 14.01 -12.66
N ALA A 95 -4.88 12.85 -12.00
CA ALA A 95 -4.62 11.59 -12.68
C ALA A 95 -5.66 11.36 -13.80
N ALA A 96 -5.17 10.87 -14.95
CA ALA A 96 -6.03 10.55 -16.10
C ALA A 96 -6.95 9.36 -15.80
N ASP A 97 -6.44 8.38 -15.03
CA ASP A 97 -7.06 7.08 -14.86
C ASP A 97 -7.65 6.92 -13.44
N GLY A 98 -8.98 6.89 -13.34
CA GLY A 98 -9.71 6.60 -12.10
C GLY A 98 -10.72 7.66 -11.68
N ALA A 99 -11.60 7.29 -10.75
CA ALA A 99 -12.57 8.21 -10.15
C ALA A 99 -11.89 9.19 -9.17
N GLU A 100 -10.84 8.74 -8.49
CA GLU A 100 -10.06 9.50 -7.53
C GLU A 100 -8.93 10.26 -8.25
N GLY A 101 -9.11 11.57 -8.42
CA GLY A 101 -8.22 12.39 -9.24
C GLY A 101 -6.88 12.77 -8.61
N TRP A 102 -6.76 12.68 -7.28
CA TRP A 102 -5.59 13.18 -6.53
C TRP A 102 -5.13 12.21 -5.46
N GLY A 103 -3.82 12.26 -5.17
CA GLY A 103 -3.20 11.45 -4.14
C GLY A 103 -3.59 11.88 -2.72
N ARG A 104 -3.35 11.02 -1.74
CA ARG A 104 -3.70 11.24 -0.33
C ARG A 104 -2.61 10.72 0.58
N ALA A 105 -2.52 11.30 1.78
CA ALA A 105 -1.64 10.79 2.82
C ALA A 105 -2.34 9.66 3.62
N LEU A 106 -1.66 8.55 3.87
CA LEU A 106 -2.10 7.46 4.74
C LEU A 106 -0.90 6.89 5.50
N GLY A 107 -1.01 6.80 6.82
CA GLY A 107 0.01 6.19 7.66
C GLY A 107 0.27 4.73 7.27
N ARG A 108 1.54 4.32 7.25
CA ARG A 108 1.94 2.97 6.80
C ARG A 108 1.41 1.86 7.70
N GLU A 109 1.16 2.13 8.97
CA GLU A 109 0.49 1.19 9.88
C GLU A 109 -0.91 0.80 9.40
N HIS A 110 -1.62 1.69 8.70
CA HIS A 110 -2.95 1.42 8.16
C HIS A 110 -2.85 0.67 6.84
N LEU A 111 -2.07 1.20 5.87
CA LEU A 111 -1.93 0.59 4.55
C LEU A 111 -1.40 -0.85 4.63
N ASP A 112 -0.32 -1.05 5.39
CA ASP A 112 0.33 -2.35 5.50
C ASP A 112 -0.60 -3.38 6.16
N THR A 113 -1.36 -2.95 7.18
CA THR A 113 -2.32 -3.82 7.88
C THR A 113 -3.48 -4.19 6.97
N LEU A 114 -4.07 -3.23 6.25
CA LEU A 114 -5.14 -3.51 5.29
C LEU A 114 -4.72 -4.50 4.20
N LEU A 115 -3.51 -4.35 3.66
CA LEU A 115 -2.97 -5.27 2.66
C LEU A 115 -2.72 -6.66 3.24
N LEU A 116 -2.13 -6.75 4.43
CA LEU A 116 -1.83 -8.02 5.08
C LEU A 116 -3.11 -8.77 5.48
N ASP A 117 -4.09 -8.08 6.04
CA ASP A 117 -5.37 -8.69 6.42
C ASP A 117 -6.15 -9.15 5.18
N ARG A 118 -6.01 -8.47 4.04
CA ARG A 118 -6.62 -8.91 2.79
C ARG A 118 -5.95 -10.15 2.20
N ALA A 119 -4.66 -10.35 2.48
CA ALA A 119 -3.84 -11.47 2.00
C ALA A 119 -3.94 -12.75 2.87
N ARG A 120 -4.61 -12.67 4.03
CA ARG A 120 -4.94 -13.82 4.89
C ARG A 120 -6.24 -14.48 4.46
#